data_AF-A0A1R1IHR1-F1
#
_entry.id   AF-A0A1R1IHR1-F1
#
_cell.length_a   1.000
_cell.length_b   1.000
_cell.length_c   1.000
_cell.angle_alpha   90.00
_cell.angle_beta   90.00
_cell.angle_gamma   90.00
#
_symmetry.space_group_name_H-M   'P 1'
#
loop_
_entity.id
_entity.type
_entity.pdbx_description
1 polymer ?
#
loop_
_entity_poly.entity_id
_entity_poly.type
_entity_poly.pdbx_seq_one_letter_code
_entity_poly.pdbx_strand_id
1 'polypeptide(L)'
;MTVKAIPSSGGVEAAIRRASTSTGVDFDFLMKTARRESAMNPNARAPTSSASGLFQFIEQTWLGTVKRHGAKHGYGQYADLIYQGGDGRWQVRGSARNVVLDLRFDPQAASTMAGELTASNAAYLRGRTGREPGAGDLYAAHFLGPAGAAKLLEAVQSRPQTSAAALFPEAASANRSIFYRNGRAATAAEVHANLQRTAGEAFPAVGVGSGGAAKAAPELSEKDRMLAARMDRLKQDQSLLALLLGQDGQGSGGGFGGAFAPPPDKVA
;
A
#
# COMPACT_ATOMS: atom_id res chain seq x y z
N MET A 1 13.42 -4.98 32.13
CA MET A 1 12.15 -4.42 31.65
C MET A 1 11.70 -5.25 30.45
N THR A 2 10.80 -6.20 30.66
CA THR A 2 10.23 -7.07 29.62
C THR A 2 9.10 -6.32 28.91
N VAL A 3 9.37 -5.86 27.69
CA VAL A 3 8.34 -5.25 26.84
C VAL A 3 7.43 -6.35 26.32
N LYS A 4 6.23 -6.49 26.89
CA LYS A 4 5.17 -7.36 26.37
C LYS A 4 4.32 -6.60 25.35
N ALA A 5 4.05 -7.21 24.21
CA ALA A 5 3.04 -6.73 23.27
C ALA A 5 1.67 -6.73 23.96
N ILE A 6 0.94 -5.62 23.85
CA ILE A 6 -0.45 -5.52 24.33
C ILE A 6 -1.32 -6.31 23.35
N PRO A 7 -1.98 -7.41 23.76
CA PRO A 7 -2.85 -8.17 22.88
C PRO A 7 -4.04 -7.33 22.47
N SER A 8 -4.35 -7.30 21.17
CA SER A 8 -5.51 -6.57 20.68
C SER A 8 -6.80 -7.38 20.83
N SER A 9 -7.59 -7.00 21.83
CA SER A 9 -8.86 -7.62 22.24
C SER A 9 -10.04 -7.46 21.26
N GLY A 10 -9.79 -7.24 19.96
CA GLY A 10 -10.86 -6.96 18.98
C GLY A 10 -10.74 -7.65 17.60
N GLY A 11 -9.73 -8.49 17.39
CA GLY A 11 -9.52 -9.16 16.09
C GLY A 11 -9.03 -8.23 14.98
N VAL A 12 -8.79 -8.82 13.79
CA VAL A 12 -8.19 -8.15 12.63
C VAL A 12 -9.04 -6.98 12.11
N GLU A 13 -10.36 -7.17 12.01
CA GLU A 13 -11.24 -6.12 11.47
C GLU A 13 -11.27 -4.87 12.35
N ALA A 14 -11.37 -5.03 13.68
CA ALA A 14 -11.35 -3.90 14.60
C ALA A 14 -9.99 -3.16 14.55
N ALA A 15 -8.91 -3.88 14.27
CA ALA A 15 -7.59 -3.28 14.02
C ALA A 15 -7.59 -2.35 12.82
N ILE A 16 -8.13 -2.84 11.70
CA ILE A 16 -8.23 -2.08 10.46
C ILE A 16 -9.14 -0.87 10.64
N ARG A 17 -10.26 -1.01 11.38
CA ARG A 17 -11.18 0.09 11.68
C ARG A 17 -10.53 1.19 12.52
N ARG A 18 -9.76 0.81 13.55
CA ARG A 18 -8.99 1.77 14.36
C ARG A 18 -7.91 2.47 13.55
N ALA A 19 -7.16 1.70 12.76
CA ALA A 19 -6.15 2.26 11.86
C ALA A 19 -6.75 3.30 10.92
N SER A 20 -7.84 2.95 10.22
CA SER A 20 -8.59 3.84 9.34
C SER A 20 -8.96 5.16 10.03
N THR A 21 -9.55 5.08 11.23
CA THR A 21 -9.94 6.26 12.01
C THR A 21 -8.72 7.12 12.39
N SER A 22 -7.62 6.49 12.83
CA SER A 22 -6.44 7.18 13.34
C SER A 22 -5.54 7.81 12.26
N THR A 23 -5.55 7.24 11.04
CA THR A 23 -4.68 7.69 9.94
C THR A 23 -5.45 8.44 8.86
N GLY A 24 -6.78 8.43 8.89
CA GLY A 24 -7.64 9.04 7.87
C GLY A 24 -7.68 8.29 6.54
N VAL A 25 -7.15 7.06 6.51
CA VAL A 25 -7.23 6.20 5.31
C VAL A 25 -8.55 5.44 5.35
N ASP A 26 -9.18 5.31 4.19
CA ASP A 26 -10.46 4.61 4.06
C ASP A 26 -10.39 3.16 4.58
N PHE A 27 -11.42 2.76 5.33
CA PHE A 27 -11.50 1.43 5.94
C PHE A 27 -11.57 0.33 4.87
N ASP A 28 -12.38 0.56 3.84
CA ASP A 28 -12.57 -0.43 2.77
C ASP A 28 -11.29 -0.61 1.97
N PHE A 29 -10.53 0.46 1.72
CA PHE A 29 -9.20 0.38 1.13
C PHE A 29 -8.29 -0.54 1.93
N LEU A 30 -8.13 -0.29 3.24
CA LEU A 30 -7.25 -1.11 4.10
C LEU A 30 -7.73 -2.57 4.19
N MET A 31 -9.04 -2.79 4.25
CA MET A 31 -9.64 -4.13 4.25
C MET A 31 -9.30 -4.90 2.96
N LYS A 32 -9.40 -4.24 1.81
CA LYS A 32 -9.07 -4.83 0.50
C LYS A 32 -7.59 -5.15 0.39
N THR A 33 -6.73 -4.24 0.86
CA THR A 33 -5.29 -4.47 0.91
C THR A 33 -4.98 -5.69 1.78
N ALA A 34 -5.51 -5.77 3.00
CA ALA A 34 -5.26 -6.91 3.89
C ALA A 34 -5.73 -8.25 3.30
N ARG A 35 -6.89 -8.28 2.62
CA ARG A 35 -7.37 -9.47 1.89
C ARG A 35 -6.42 -9.86 0.77
N ARG A 36 -5.96 -8.90 -0.03
CA ARG A 36 -5.03 -9.15 -1.13
C ARG A 36 -3.67 -9.66 -0.65
N GLU A 37 -3.11 -9.02 0.37
CA GLU A 37 -1.74 -9.32 0.81
C GLU A 37 -1.65 -10.63 1.58
N SER A 38 -2.62 -10.94 2.43
CA SER A 38 -2.50 -12.05 3.38
C SER A 38 -3.75 -12.93 3.51
N ALA A 39 -4.80 -12.68 2.73
CA ALA A 39 -6.13 -13.27 2.96
C ALA A 39 -6.62 -13.03 4.41
N MET A 40 -6.35 -11.85 4.96
CA MET A 40 -6.67 -11.47 6.35
C MET A 40 -5.91 -12.25 7.44
N ASN A 41 -4.83 -12.95 7.09
CA ASN A 41 -4.02 -13.71 8.03
C ASN A 41 -2.89 -12.85 8.63
N PRO A 42 -2.96 -12.47 9.93
CA PRO A 42 -1.93 -11.67 10.55
C PRO A 42 -0.60 -12.43 10.75
N ASN A 43 -0.58 -13.75 10.59
CA ASN A 43 0.61 -14.59 10.72
C ASN A 43 1.22 -14.97 9.35
N ALA A 44 0.72 -14.40 8.24
CA ALA A 44 1.21 -14.70 6.91
C ALA A 44 2.72 -14.39 6.77
N ARG A 45 3.42 -15.24 6.04
CA ARG A 45 4.86 -15.11 5.73
C ARG A 45 5.07 -15.50 4.28
N ALA A 46 5.71 -14.61 3.52
CA ALA A 46 6.11 -14.97 2.16
C ALA A 46 7.33 -15.90 2.20
N PRO A 47 7.35 -16.99 1.42
CA PRO A 47 8.47 -17.95 1.42
C PRO A 47 9.75 -17.39 0.78
N THR A 48 9.64 -16.38 -0.08
CA THR A 48 10.73 -15.87 -0.93
C THR A 48 11.18 -14.46 -0.56
N SER A 49 10.60 -13.87 0.48
CA SER A 49 10.93 -12.51 0.90
C SER A 49 10.76 -12.30 2.40
N SER A 50 11.13 -11.11 2.87
CA SER A 50 10.90 -10.73 4.26
C SER A 50 9.47 -10.23 4.50
N ALA A 51 8.59 -10.27 3.50
CA ALA A 51 7.20 -9.84 3.64
C ALA A 51 6.47 -10.70 4.67
N SER A 52 5.84 -10.05 5.64
CA SER A 52 5.21 -10.72 6.77
C SER A 52 4.04 -9.93 7.31
N GLY A 53 3.09 -10.65 7.90
CA GLY A 53 1.94 -10.08 8.59
C GLY A 53 0.78 -9.72 7.69
N LEU A 54 -0.23 -9.09 8.29
CA LEU A 54 -1.52 -8.78 7.67
C LEU A 54 -1.41 -8.00 6.35
N PHE A 55 -0.41 -7.12 6.24
CA PHE A 55 -0.16 -6.26 5.08
C PHE A 55 1.15 -6.61 4.36
N GLN A 56 1.72 -7.79 4.62
CA GLN A 56 2.94 -8.29 3.95
C GLN A 56 4.11 -7.28 3.94
N PHE A 57 4.31 -6.57 5.05
CA PHE A 57 5.38 -5.59 5.17
C PHE A 57 6.76 -6.24 5.01
N ILE A 58 7.54 -5.77 4.03
CA ILE A 58 8.96 -6.10 3.97
C ILE A 58 9.72 -5.31 5.05
N GLU A 59 10.86 -5.86 5.44
CA GLU A 59 11.63 -5.36 6.58
C GLU A 59 12.02 -3.88 6.49
N GLN A 60 12.59 -3.42 5.37
CA GLN A 60 13.06 -2.03 5.28
C GLN A 60 11.91 -1.03 5.32
N THR A 61 10.81 -1.33 4.62
CA THR A 61 9.59 -0.52 4.62
C THR A 61 8.97 -0.51 6.01
N TRP A 62 8.93 -1.65 6.70
CA TRP A 62 8.47 -1.74 8.08
C TRP A 62 9.28 -0.86 9.01
N LEU A 63 10.61 -1.04 9.04
CA LEU A 63 11.48 -0.29 9.94
C LEU A 63 11.41 1.22 9.67
N GLY A 64 11.41 1.62 8.39
CA GLY A 64 11.26 3.02 8.02
C GLY A 64 9.91 3.62 8.42
N THR A 65 8.82 2.85 8.32
CA THR A 65 7.47 3.30 8.71
C THR A 65 7.33 3.40 10.22
N VAL A 66 7.77 2.39 10.97
CA VAL A 66 7.78 2.42 12.44
C VAL A 66 8.66 3.55 12.95
N LYS A 67 9.84 3.77 12.36
CA LYS A 67 10.73 4.88 12.76
C LYS A 67 10.04 6.24 12.63
N ARG A 68 9.33 6.46 11.53
CA ARG A 68 8.69 7.76 11.23
C ARG A 68 7.39 7.98 11.98
N HIS A 69 6.57 6.95 12.11
CA HIS A 69 5.18 7.09 12.56
C HIS A 69 4.88 6.34 13.87
N GLY A 70 5.76 5.44 14.32
CA GLY A 70 5.52 4.58 15.47
C GLY A 70 5.25 5.37 16.75
N ALA A 71 6.01 6.44 17.02
CA ALA A 71 5.83 7.28 18.21
C ALA A 71 4.43 7.90 18.31
N LYS A 72 3.86 8.35 17.17
CA LYS A 72 2.50 8.92 17.10
C LYS A 72 1.42 7.94 17.59
N HIS A 73 1.69 6.63 17.49
CA HIS A 73 0.73 5.56 17.73
C HIS A 73 1.10 4.68 18.94
N GLY A 74 1.94 5.18 19.84
CA GLY A 74 2.33 4.44 21.06
C GLY A 74 3.43 3.38 20.85
N TYR A 75 4.03 3.32 19.66
CA TYR A 75 5.18 2.44 19.35
C TYR A 75 6.53 3.17 19.44
N GLY A 76 6.61 4.30 20.15
CA GLY A 76 7.82 5.14 20.25
C GLY A 76 9.05 4.39 20.74
N GLN A 77 8.89 3.57 21.79
CA GLN A 77 9.97 2.71 22.31
C GLN A 77 10.55 1.75 21.26
N TYR A 78 9.77 1.35 20.25
CA TYR A 78 10.25 0.52 19.14
C TYR A 78 10.91 1.37 18.06
N ALA A 79 10.34 2.55 17.77
CA ALA A 79 10.91 3.52 16.83
C ALA A 79 12.30 4.01 17.27
N ASP A 80 12.54 4.16 18.58
CA ASP A 80 13.82 4.59 19.14
C ASP A 80 14.95 3.57 18.93
N LEU A 81 14.60 2.28 18.83
CA LEU A 81 15.55 1.20 18.55
C LEU A 81 16.01 1.15 17.09
N ILE A 82 15.31 1.87 16.21
CA ILE A 82 15.57 1.89 14.77
C ILE A 82 16.48 3.07 14.43
N TYR A 83 17.56 2.78 13.70
CA TYR A 83 18.52 3.77 13.23
C TYR A 83 18.90 3.52 11.78
N GLN A 84 19.45 4.53 11.12
CA GLN A 84 19.97 4.41 9.77
C GLN A 84 21.48 4.10 9.85
N GLY A 85 21.92 3.05 9.17
CA GLY A 85 23.34 2.70 9.06
C GLY A 85 24.10 3.66 8.14
N GLY A 86 25.43 3.53 8.11
CA GLY A 86 26.27 4.32 7.18
C GLY A 86 26.00 4.06 5.70
N ASP A 87 25.30 2.96 5.38
CA ASP A 87 24.84 2.57 4.05
C ASP A 87 23.44 3.12 3.70
N GLY A 88 22.84 3.92 4.59
CA GLY A 88 21.51 4.47 4.40
C GLY A 88 20.36 3.51 4.73
N ARG A 89 20.63 2.27 5.18
CA ARG A 89 19.58 1.28 5.47
C ARG A 89 19.07 1.38 6.90
N TRP A 90 17.79 1.07 7.11
CA TRP A 90 17.21 0.97 8.45
C TRP A 90 17.64 -0.32 9.13
N GLN A 91 18.08 -0.20 10.39
CA GLN A 91 18.65 -1.28 11.18
C GLN A 91 18.18 -1.22 12.64
N VAL A 92 18.21 -2.38 13.31
CA VAL A 92 17.99 -2.54 14.76
C VAL A 92 19.09 -3.44 15.30
N ARG A 93 19.68 -3.09 16.46
CA ARG A 93 20.81 -3.85 17.03
C ARG A 93 20.35 -5.05 17.87
N GLY A 94 21.13 -6.12 17.81
CA GLY A 94 21.04 -7.26 18.74
C GLY A 94 19.66 -7.91 18.80
N SER A 95 19.31 -8.40 19.99
CA SER A 95 18.06 -9.14 20.24
C SER A 95 16.79 -8.29 20.05
N ALA A 96 16.90 -6.96 20.13
CA ALA A 96 15.78 -6.05 19.92
C ALA A 96 15.21 -6.10 18.49
N ARG A 97 16.00 -6.59 17.52
CA ARG A 97 15.57 -6.68 16.12
C ARG A 97 14.30 -7.51 15.95
N ASN A 98 14.22 -8.68 16.59
CA ASN A 98 13.06 -9.56 16.44
C ASN A 98 11.81 -8.91 17.05
N VAL A 99 11.97 -8.27 18.22
CA VAL A 99 10.89 -7.54 18.90
C VAL A 99 10.27 -6.46 18.00
N VAL A 100 11.09 -5.69 17.28
CA VAL A 100 10.59 -4.67 16.35
C VAL A 100 9.95 -5.30 15.11
N LEU A 101 10.54 -6.37 14.57
CA LEU A 101 10.03 -7.02 13.35
C LEU A 101 8.76 -7.85 13.57
N ASP A 102 8.58 -8.41 14.77
CA ASP A 102 7.44 -9.25 15.11
C ASP A 102 6.17 -8.44 15.33
N LEU A 103 6.28 -7.12 15.54
CA LEU A 103 5.12 -6.22 15.50
C LEU A 103 4.36 -6.26 14.15
N ARG A 104 4.97 -6.76 13.07
CA ARG A 104 4.25 -7.02 11.81
C ARG A 104 3.13 -8.05 11.96
N PHE A 105 3.23 -8.95 12.94
CA PHE A 105 2.22 -9.95 13.24
C PHE A 105 1.15 -9.45 14.22
N ASP A 106 1.35 -8.27 14.84
CA ASP A 106 0.30 -7.63 15.63
C ASP A 106 -0.68 -6.89 14.70
N PRO A 107 -1.98 -7.24 14.69
CA PRO A 107 -2.94 -6.62 13.79
C PRO A 107 -3.06 -5.11 13.96
N GLN A 108 -2.91 -4.56 15.17
CA GLN A 108 -3.01 -3.11 15.38
C GLN A 108 -1.82 -2.38 14.79
N ALA A 109 -0.61 -2.83 15.14
CA ALA A 109 0.62 -2.24 14.68
C ALA A 109 0.70 -2.32 13.15
N ALA A 110 0.43 -3.49 12.58
CA ALA A 110 0.43 -3.70 11.14
C ALA A 110 -0.60 -2.81 10.42
N SER A 111 -1.85 -2.76 10.91
CA SER A 111 -2.89 -1.93 10.31
C SER A 111 -2.57 -0.44 10.40
N THR A 112 -2.10 0.01 11.55
CA THR A 112 -1.78 1.43 11.79
C THR A 112 -0.60 1.88 10.91
N MET A 113 0.45 1.07 10.81
CA MET A 113 1.58 1.37 9.93
C MET A 113 1.18 1.29 8.45
N ALA A 114 0.26 0.40 8.06
CA ALA A 114 -0.29 0.37 6.70
C ALA A 114 -1.08 1.65 6.37
N GLY A 115 -1.89 2.13 7.32
CA GLY A 115 -2.58 3.42 7.22
C GLY A 115 -1.60 4.59 7.06
N GLU A 116 -0.57 4.68 7.90
CA GLU A 116 0.44 5.74 7.83
C GLU A 116 1.27 5.70 6.54
N LEU A 117 1.63 4.50 6.06
CA LEU A 117 2.33 4.34 4.78
C LEU A 117 1.45 4.80 3.62
N THR A 118 0.17 4.41 3.63
CA THR A 118 -0.80 4.81 2.60
C THR A 118 -1.02 6.33 2.61
N ALA A 119 -1.22 6.92 3.78
CA ALA A 119 -1.37 8.37 3.93
C ALA A 119 -0.12 9.13 3.46
N SER A 120 1.08 8.62 3.77
CA SER A 120 2.35 9.20 3.31
C SER A 120 2.50 9.13 1.79
N ASN A 121 2.10 8.02 1.18
CA ASN A 121 2.08 7.89 -0.28
C ASN A 121 1.06 8.85 -0.90
N ALA A 122 -0.13 8.98 -0.30
CA ALA A 122 -1.15 9.91 -0.77
C ALA A 122 -0.64 11.36 -0.75
N ALA A 123 -0.02 11.78 0.36
CA ALA A 123 0.57 13.11 0.50
C ALA A 123 1.69 13.34 -0.52
N TYR A 124 2.57 12.36 -0.74
CA TYR A 124 3.64 12.45 -1.73
C TYR A 124 3.10 12.64 -3.15
N LEU A 125 2.14 11.80 -3.56
CA LEU A 125 1.55 11.87 -4.89
C LEU A 125 0.81 13.20 -5.10
N ARG A 126 0.07 13.66 -4.09
CA ARG A 126 -0.62 14.94 -4.12
C ARG A 126 0.36 16.10 -4.29
N GLY A 127 1.42 16.12 -3.50
CA GLY A 127 2.46 17.15 -3.60
C GLY A 127 3.16 17.16 -4.96
N ARG A 128 3.36 15.98 -5.57
CA ARG A 128 4.08 15.86 -6.84
C ARG A 128 3.22 16.13 -8.07
N THR A 129 1.96 15.72 -8.04
CA THR A 129 1.05 15.76 -9.19
C THR A 129 0.03 16.90 -9.12
N GLY A 130 -0.14 17.53 -7.96
CA GLY A 130 -1.16 18.55 -7.73
C GLY A 130 -2.60 18.01 -7.70
N ARG A 131 -2.79 16.70 -7.63
CA ARG A 131 -4.09 16.03 -7.68
C ARG A 131 -4.27 15.07 -6.51
N GLU A 132 -5.51 14.88 -6.08
CA GLU A 132 -5.83 13.83 -5.11
C GLU A 132 -5.62 12.45 -5.74
N PRO A 133 -4.78 11.59 -5.14
CA PRO A 133 -4.57 10.23 -5.65
C PRO A 133 -5.78 9.34 -5.36
N GLY A 134 -6.22 8.62 -6.39
CA GLY A 134 -7.24 7.58 -6.25
C GLY A 134 -6.66 6.24 -5.78
N ALA A 135 -7.53 5.24 -5.58
CA ALA A 135 -7.11 3.90 -5.15
C ALA A 135 -6.07 3.25 -6.10
N GLY A 136 -6.21 3.42 -7.42
CA GLY A 136 -5.23 2.92 -8.39
C GLY A 136 -3.88 3.62 -8.31
N ASP A 137 -3.87 4.91 -7.95
CA ASP A 137 -2.63 5.68 -7.77
C ASP A 137 -1.89 5.24 -6.50
N LEU A 138 -2.63 5.02 -5.41
CA LEU A 138 -2.08 4.48 -4.16
C LEU A 138 -1.58 3.04 -4.34
N TYR A 139 -2.30 2.24 -5.13
CA TYR A 139 -1.84 0.91 -5.51
C TYR A 139 -0.58 0.96 -6.38
N ALA A 140 -0.52 1.90 -7.33
CA ALA A 140 0.70 2.16 -8.09
C ALA A 140 1.86 2.59 -7.19
N ALA A 141 1.61 3.39 -6.14
CA ALA A 141 2.64 3.78 -5.17
C ALA A 141 3.12 2.62 -4.31
N HIS A 142 2.22 1.71 -3.93
CA HIS A 142 2.60 0.46 -3.27
C HIS A 142 3.45 -0.42 -4.21
N PHE A 143 3.11 -0.48 -5.49
CA PHE A 143 3.78 -1.30 -6.50
C PHE A 143 5.14 -0.74 -6.97
N LEU A 144 5.16 0.50 -7.45
CA LEU A 144 6.33 1.13 -8.05
C LEU A 144 7.19 1.92 -7.05
N GLY A 145 6.72 2.05 -5.81
CA GLY A 145 7.14 3.08 -4.87
C GLY A 145 6.50 4.44 -5.20
N PRO A 146 6.45 5.38 -4.22
CA PRO A 146 5.78 6.67 -4.39
C PRO A 146 6.39 7.52 -5.54
N ALA A 147 7.70 7.52 -5.69
CA ALA A 147 8.37 8.21 -6.79
C ALA A 147 8.07 7.59 -8.17
N GLY A 148 8.02 6.26 -8.25
CA GLY A 148 7.68 5.54 -9.48
C GLY A 148 6.24 5.77 -9.90
N ALA A 149 5.31 5.78 -8.94
CA ALA A 149 3.92 6.12 -9.19
C ALA A 149 3.75 7.57 -9.64
N ALA A 150 4.42 8.54 -9.00
CA ALA A 150 4.38 9.92 -9.46
C ALA A 150 4.90 10.05 -10.90
N LYS A 151 6.02 9.41 -11.24
CA LYS A 151 6.56 9.36 -12.61
C LYS A 151 5.56 8.75 -13.59
N LEU A 152 4.81 7.72 -13.19
CA LEU A 152 3.76 7.12 -14.02
C LEU A 152 2.62 8.11 -14.26
N LEU A 153 2.12 8.76 -13.20
CA LEU A 153 1.02 9.73 -13.28
C LEU A 153 1.39 10.94 -14.14
N GLU A 154 2.60 11.48 -13.95
CA GLU A 154 3.13 12.55 -14.81
C GLU A 154 3.21 12.12 -16.28
N ALA A 155 3.64 10.88 -16.56
CA ALA A 155 3.70 10.34 -17.91
C ALA A 155 2.31 10.13 -18.51
N VAL A 156 1.33 9.67 -17.73
CA VAL A 156 -0.07 9.53 -18.16
C VAL A 156 -0.64 10.89 -18.56
N GLN A 157 -0.34 11.94 -17.79
CA GLN A 157 -0.85 13.29 -18.07
C GLN A 157 -0.18 13.94 -19.27
N SER A 158 1.14 13.85 -19.38
CA SER A 158 1.91 14.59 -20.39
C SER A 158 2.13 13.83 -21.70
N ARG A 159 2.26 12.50 -21.63
CA ARG A 159 2.69 11.65 -22.76
C ARG A 159 2.17 10.22 -22.61
N PRO A 160 0.83 10.02 -22.61
CA PRO A 160 0.18 8.76 -22.23
C PRO A 160 0.60 7.54 -23.06
N GLN A 161 1.02 7.76 -24.31
CA GLN A 161 1.44 6.71 -25.25
C GLN A 161 2.89 6.23 -25.04
N THR A 162 3.62 6.83 -24.10
CA THR A 162 4.99 6.42 -23.77
C THR A 162 5.03 4.97 -23.30
N SER A 163 5.99 4.20 -23.78
CA SER A 163 6.25 2.84 -23.27
C SER A 163 6.52 2.85 -21.76
N ALA A 164 5.65 2.21 -20.99
CA ALA A 164 5.84 2.04 -19.55
C ALA A 164 7.05 1.15 -19.25
N ALA A 165 7.33 0.17 -20.11
CA ALA A 165 8.51 -0.66 -20.00
C ALA A 165 9.82 0.14 -20.14
N ALA A 166 9.83 1.19 -20.97
CA ALA A 166 10.97 2.09 -21.07
C ALA A 166 11.09 3.03 -19.85
N LEU A 167 9.97 3.41 -19.24
CA LEU A 167 9.97 4.25 -18.03
C LEU A 167 10.41 3.50 -16.78
N PHE A 168 10.12 2.19 -16.72
CA PHE A 168 10.33 1.33 -15.55
C PHE A 168 10.95 -0.02 -15.95
N PRO A 169 12.17 -0.04 -16.51
CA PRO A 169 12.75 -1.25 -17.11
C PRO A 169 12.87 -2.41 -16.12
N GLU A 170 13.26 -2.16 -14.88
CA GLU A 170 13.38 -3.21 -13.87
C GLU A 170 12.00 -3.74 -13.45
N ALA A 171 10.97 -2.90 -13.45
CA ALA A 171 9.63 -3.32 -13.04
C ALA A 171 9.01 -4.14 -14.17
N ALA A 172 9.30 -3.74 -15.41
CA ALA A 172 8.84 -4.42 -16.61
C ALA A 172 9.49 -5.79 -16.83
N SER A 173 10.79 -5.94 -16.50
CA SER A 173 11.44 -7.25 -16.54
C SER A 173 10.86 -8.22 -15.52
N ALA A 174 10.54 -7.70 -14.34
CA ALA A 174 10.04 -8.46 -13.19
C ALA A 174 8.54 -8.81 -13.35
N ASN A 175 7.76 -7.88 -13.92
CA ASN A 175 6.29 -7.95 -13.99
C ASN A 175 5.78 -7.86 -15.44
N ARG A 176 6.19 -8.82 -16.26
CA ARG A 176 5.92 -8.84 -17.71
C ARG A 176 4.43 -8.71 -18.05
N SER A 177 3.54 -9.34 -17.29
CA SER A 177 2.08 -9.29 -17.51
C SER A 177 1.46 -7.91 -17.31
N ILE A 178 2.09 -7.04 -16.51
CA ILE A 178 1.64 -5.66 -16.29
C ILE A 178 2.17 -4.74 -17.41
N PHE A 179 3.44 -4.90 -17.77
CA PHE A 179 4.15 -3.97 -18.64
C PHE A 179 4.13 -4.34 -20.13
N TYR A 180 3.58 -5.50 -20.48
CA TYR A 180 3.47 -5.95 -21.86
C TYR A 180 2.08 -6.54 -22.14
N ARG A 181 1.54 -6.28 -23.33
CA ARG A 181 0.29 -6.86 -23.84
C ARG A 181 0.49 -7.33 -25.27
N ASN A 182 0.03 -8.54 -25.58
CA ASN A 182 0.06 -9.09 -26.94
C ASN A 182 1.43 -8.94 -27.62
N GLY A 183 2.51 -9.20 -26.88
CA GLY A 183 3.89 -9.10 -27.38
C GLY A 183 4.49 -7.69 -27.45
N ARG A 184 3.71 -6.62 -27.26
CA ARG A 184 4.23 -5.23 -27.24
C ARG A 184 4.32 -4.66 -25.82
N ALA A 185 5.16 -3.64 -25.65
CA ALA A 185 5.18 -2.87 -24.41
C ALA A 185 3.84 -2.12 -24.23
N ALA A 186 3.31 -2.16 -23.01
CA ALA A 186 2.16 -1.38 -22.61
C ALA A 186 2.55 0.10 -22.46
N THR A 187 1.62 0.99 -22.78
CA THR A 187 1.81 2.43 -22.58
C THR A 187 1.62 2.83 -21.12
N ALA A 188 2.07 4.03 -20.74
CA ALA A 188 1.85 4.58 -19.40
C ALA A 188 0.35 4.59 -19.05
N ALA A 189 -0.50 5.02 -19.98
CA ALA A 189 -1.95 4.99 -19.79
C ALA A 189 -2.50 3.57 -19.62
N GLU A 190 -2.00 2.60 -20.37
CA GLU A 190 -2.45 1.20 -20.27
C GLU A 190 -2.05 0.53 -18.97
N VAL A 191 -0.86 0.82 -18.46
CA VAL A 191 -0.41 0.33 -17.15
C VAL A 191 -1.23 0.98 -16.04
N HIS A 192 -1.41 2.31 -16.09
CA HIS A 192 -2.23 3.02 -15.10
C HIS A 192 -3.68 2.51 -15.08
N ALA A 193 -4.31 2.36 -16.24
CA ALA A 193 -5.65 1.79 -16.35
C ALA A 193 -5.71 0.33 -15.85
N ASN A 194 -4.64 -0.45 -16.03
CA ASN A 194 -4.57 -1.79 -15.49
C ASN A 194 -4.53 -1.79 -13.96
N LEU A 195 -3.68 -0.95 -13.37
CA LEU A 195 -3.54 -0.81 -11.92
C LEU A 195 -4.84 -0.28 -11.28
N GLN A 196 -5.50 0.69 -11.92
CA GLN A 196 -6.80 1.19 -11.50
C GLN A 196 -7.88 0.10 -11.54
N ARG A 197 -7.87 -0.75 -12.57
CA ARG A 197 -8.78 -1.89 -12.66
C ARG A 197 -8.45 -2.95 -11.62
N THR A 198 -7.20 -3.32 -11.40
CA THR A 198 -6.85 -4.27 -10.32
C THR A 198 -7.25 -3.73 -8.94
N ALA A 199 -7.16 -2.42 -8.73
CA ALA A 199 -7.67 -1.77 -7.52
C ALA A 199 -9.22 -1.75 -7.45
N GLY A 200 -9.91 -1.69 -8.59
CA GLY A 200 -11.36 -1.49 -8.73
C GLY A 200 -12.24 -2.71 -9.07
N GLU A 201 -11.73 -3.73 -9.78
CA GLU A 201 -12.34 -5.06 -9.94
C GLU A 201 -12.32 -5.82 -8.62
N ALA A 202 -11.45 -5.43 -7.70
CA ALA A 202 -11.64 -5.77 -6.31
C ALA A 202 -12.92 -5.11 -5.78
N PHE A 203 -13.23 -3.82 -5.99
CA PHE A 203 -14.47 -3.13 -5.58
C PHE A 203 -14.70 -1.72 -6.22
N PRO A 204 -15.97 -1.25 -6.40
CA PRO A 204 -16.30 0.06 -6.96
C PRO A 204 -15.88 1.25 -6.06
N ALA A 205 -15.64 2.40 -6.69
CA ALA A 205 -15.10 3.62 -6.08
C ALA A 205 -16.09 4.31 -5.13
N VAL A 206 -15.61 4.77 -3.97
CA VAL A 206 -16.36 5.65 -3.05
C VAL A 206 -15.53 6.91 -2.76
N GLY A 207 -16.22 8.07 -2.81
CA GLY A 207 -15.65 9.41 -2.75
C GLY A 207 -15.10 9.81 -1.38
N VAL A 208 -14.11 10.72 -1.42
CA VAL A 208 -13.32 11.17 -0.27
C VAL A 208 -13.84 12.53 0.19
N GLY A 209 -14.09 12.65 1.51
CA GLY A 209 -14.37 13.93 2.17
C GLY A 209 -13.08 14.72 2.44
N SER A 210 -13.13 16.02 2.15
CA SER A 210 -12.04 16.99 2.27
C SER A 210 -11.83 17.50 3.70
N GLY A 211 -10.57 17.71 4.12
CA GLY A 211 -10.27 18.66 5.20
C GLY A 211 -8.85 18.60 5.79
N GLY A 212 -8.11 19.71 5.69
CA GLY A 212 -7.09 20.12 6.67
C GLY A 212 -5.62 20.08 6.23
N ALA A 213 -5.01 21.27 6.08
CA ALA A 213 -3.59 21.47 5.77
C ALA A 213 -2.66 21.18 6.97
N ALA A 214 -1.52 20.53 6.74
CA ALA A 214 -0.43 20.42 7.72
C ALA A 214 0.97 20.35 7.06
N LYS A 215 1.94 20.95 7.75
CA LYS A 215 3.33 21.28 7.35
C LYS A 215 4.21 20.10 6.92
N ALA A 216 5.17 20.42 6.05
CA ALA A 216 6.15 19.53 5.44
C ALA A 216 7.12 18.87 6.44
N ALA A 217 7.31 17.55 6.26
CA ALA A 217 8.31 16.71 6.91
C ALA A 217 9.56 16.57 6.02
N PRO A 218 10.74 16.17 6.55
CA PRO A 218 12.00 16.26 5.82
C PRO A 218 12.07 15.24 4.68
N GLU A 219 12.62 15.69 3.55
CA GLU A 219 12.76 14.89 2.33
C GLU A 219 13.84 13.81 2.46
N LEU A 220 13.45 12.55 2.23
CA LEU A 220 14.39 11.45 1.96
C LEU A 220 15.17 11.75 0.67
N SER A 221 16.48 11.46 0.65
CA SER A 221 17.30 11.63 -0.54
C SER A 221 16.82 10.73 -1.69
N GLU A 222 16.98 11.21 -2.93
CA GLU A 222 16.55 10.51 -4.15
C GLU A 222 17.15 9.10 -4.26
N LYS A 223 18.39 8.93 -3.78
CA LYS A 223 19.11 7.65 -3.76
C LYS A 223 18.47 6.63 -2.80
N ASP A 224 17.97 7.08 -1.65
CA ASP A 224 17.31 6.22 -0.67
C ASP A 224 15.91 5.80 -1.13
N ARG A 225 15.20 6.71 -1.83
CA ARG A 225 13.92 6.40 -2.50
C ARG A 225 14.11 5.35 -3.60
N MET A 226 15.19 5.46 -4.38
CA MET A 226 15.51 4.51 -5.45
C MET A 226 15.94 3.13 -4.93
N LEU A 227 16.69 3.05 -3.83
CA LEU A 227 17.12 1.77 -3.27
C LEU A 227 15.96 0.99 -2.63
N ALA A 228 15.06 1.69 -1.92
CA ALA A 228 13.83 1.11 -1.39
C ALA A 228 12.92 0.60 -2.52
N ALA A 229 12.70 1.43 -3.54
CA ALA A 229 11.93 1.04 -4.72
C ALA A 229 12.56 -0.11 -5.52
N ARG A 230 13.89 -0.24 -5.54
CA ARG A 230 14.61 -1.34 -6.19
C ARG A 230 14.44 -2.68 -5.44
N MET A 231 14.25 -2.63 -4.13
CA MET A 231 14.02 -3.81 -3.28
C MET A 231 12.53 -4.21 -3.21
N ASP A 232 11.60 -3.25 -3.27
CA ASP A 232 10.16 -3.50 -3.38
C ASP A 232 9.83 -4.23 -4.71
N ARG A 233 10.49 -3.80 -5.78
CA ARG A 233 10.22 -4.22 -7.17
C ARG A 233 10.70 -5.62 -7.55
N LEU A 234 11.70 -6.17 -6.86
CA LEU A 234 12.17 -7.56 -7.07
C LEU A 234 11.33 -8.60 -6.31
N LYS A 235 10.39 -8.17 -5.46
CA LYS A 235 9.69 -9.05 -4.50
C LYS A 235 8.17 -9.09 -4.68
N GLN A 236 7.59 -8.16 -5.43
CA GLN A 236 6.18 -8.22 -5.83
C GLN A 236 5.89 -9.28 -6.91
N ASP A 237 6.94 -9.87 -7.50
CA ASP A 237 6.89 -10.89 -8.55
C ASP A 237 6.08 -12.16 -8.22
N GLN A 238 5.65 -12.39 -6.98
CA GLN A 238 4.92 -13.61 -6.61
C GLN A 238 3.48 -13.42 -6.14
N SER A 239 3.07 -12.23 -5.69
CA SER A 239 1.66 -12.01 -5.32
C SER A 239 0.75 -11.85 -6.55
N LEU A 240 1.31 -11.46 -7.71
CA LEU A 240 0.62 -11.50 -9.00
C LEU A 240 0.43 -12.93 -9.54
N LEU A 241 1.32 -13.88 -9.20
CA LEU A 241 1.21 -15.28 -9.60
C LEU A 241 0.08 -16.02 -8.86
N ALA A 242 -0.17 -15.69 -7.59
CA ALA A 242 -1.27 -16.28 -6.82
C ALA A 242 -2.66 -15.84 -7.32
N LEU A 243 -2.78 -14.64 -7.90
CA LEU A 243 -4.03 -14.13 -8.46
C LEU A 243 -4.32 -14.71 -9.86
N LEU A 244 -3.28 -15.11 -10.61
CA LEU A 244 -3.43 -15.66 -11.96
C LEU A 244 -3.73 -17.17 -12.00
N LEU A 245 -3.55 -17.89 -10.88
CA LEU A 245 -3.74 -19.34 -10.76
C LEU A 245 -5.07 -19.73 -10.08
N GLY A 246 -5.93 -18.77 -9.75
CA GLY A 246 -7.14 -18.98 -8.95
C GLY A 246 -8.48 -18.77 -9.66
N GLN A 247 -8.52 -18.59 -10.98
CA GLN A 247 -9.76 -18.25 -11.68
C GLN A 247 -10.03 -19.11 -12.92
N ASP A 248 -10.45 -20.35 -12.68
CA ASP A 248 -11.28 -21.13 -13.59
C ASP A 248 -12.56 -21.54 -12.83
N GLY A 249 -13.71 -20.93 -13.15
CA GLY A 249 -14.97 -21.24 -12.49
C GLY A 249 -16.11 -20.29 -12.84
N GLN A 250 -17.07 -20.80 -13.60
CA GLN A 250 -18.09 -20.10 -14.41
C GLN A 250 -19.41 -19.76 -13.68
N GLY A 251 -20.14 -18.75 -14.19
CA GLY A 251 -21.61 -18.57 -14.06
C GLY A 251 -22.07 -17.43 -13.14
N SER A 252 -23.15 -16.66 -13.34
CA SER A 252 -24.04 -16.35 -14.46
C SER A 252 -25.05 -15.29 -13.96
N GLY A 253 -25.36 -14.29 -14.78
CA GLY A 253 -26.69 -13.65 -14.95
C GLY A 253 -27.42 -12.97 -13.79
N GLY A 254 -27.81 -11.70 -13.97
CA GLY A 254 -28.92 -11.08 -13.23
C GLY A 254 -28.87 -9.55 -13.21
N GLY A 255 -29.66 -8.90 -14.05
CA GLY A 255 -29.66 -7.44 -14.25
C GLY A 255 -30.60 -6.63 -13.35
N PHE A 256 -30.29 -5.33 -13.33
CA PHE A 256 -31.12 -4.12 -13.17
C PHE A 256 -32.09 -3.93 -11.99
N GLY A 257 -31.91 -2.78 -11.33
CA GLY A 257 -33.02 -1.84 -11.07
C GLY A 257 -33.20 -1.41 -9.60
N GLY A 258 -32.95 -0.13 -9.32
CA GLY A 258 -33.50 0.54 -8.13
C GLY A 258 -32.46 1.20 -7.21
N ALA A 259 -31.69 2.17 -7.72
CA ALA A 259 -31.08 3.19 -6.87
C ALA A 259 -31.87 4.48 -7.07
N PHE A 260 -32.23 5.14 -5.97
CA PHE A 260 -32.93 6.44 -5.87
C PHE A 260 -34.47 6.40 -5.86
N ALA A 261 -35.03 6.29 -4.65
CA ALA A 261 -36.28 6.96 -4.30
C ALA A 261 -36.06 7.72 -2.97
N PRO A 262 -36.45 9.00 -2.87
CA PRO A 262 -36.38 9.76 -1.61
C PRO A 262 -37.50 9.31 -0.63
N PRO A 263 -37.29 9.41 0.70
CA PRO A 263 -38.33 9.10 1.67
C PRO A 263 -39.45 10.16 1.65
N PRO A 264 -40.72 9.77 1.86
CA PRO A 264 -41.81 10.73 2.00
C PRO A 264 -41.73 11.49 3.33
N ASP A 265 -41.87 12.81 3.24
CA ASP A 265 -42.01 13.74 4.37
C ASP A 265 -43.18 13.34 5.27
N LYS A 266 -42.95 13.36 6.59
CA LYS A 266 -44.03 13.36 7.58
C LYS A 266 -44.17 14.75 8.17
N VAL A 267 -45.26 15.43 7.81
CA VAL A 267 -45.82 16.57 8.53
C VAL A 267 -47.13 16.09 9.17
N ALA A 268 -47.28 16.45 10.45
CA ALA A 268 -48.39 16.19 11.40
C ALA A 268 -48.41 14.80 12.04
#